data_AF-A0A4U9WLV1-F1
#
_entry.id   AF-A0A4U9WLV1-F1
#
_cell.length_a   1.000
_cell.length_b   1.000
_cell.length_c   1.000
_cell.angle_alpha   90.00
_cell.angle_beta   90.00
_cell.angle_gamma   90.00
#
_symmetry.space_group_name_H-M   'P 1'
#
loop_
_entity.id
_entity.type
_entity.pdbx_description
1 polymer ?
#
loop_
_entity_poly.entity_id
_entity_poly.type
_entity_poly.pdbx_seq_one_letter_code
_entity_poly.pdbx_strand_id
1 'polypeptide(L)' 'MLDINDLMRTDANGHGIINLLAADKLINQPKLYAVFLLWLLAELFEHLPEVGDPEQPKLVFFFRRSPSAV' A
#
# COMPACT_ATOMS: atom_id res chain seq x y z
N MET A 1 5.68 -5.19 -14.39
CA MET A 1 4.70 -5.73 -13.42
C MET A 1 5.04 -5.13 -12.08
N LEU A 2 4.07 -4.83 -11.22
CA LEU A 2 4.34 -4.25 -9.90
C LEU A 2 5.05 -5.30 -9.02
N ASP A 3 6.27 -5.03 -8.58
CA ASP A 3 6.96 -5.88 -7.61
C ASP A 3 6.62 -5.39 -6.20
N ILE A 4 6.07 -6.28 -5.38
CA ILE A 4 5.68 -5.97 -4.00
C ILE A 4 6.89 -5.54 -3.16
N ASN A 5 8.09 -6.05 -3.46
CA ASN A 5 9.30 -5.67 -2.75
C ASN A 5 9.69 -4.20 -2.98
N ASP A 6 9.28 -3.60 -4.12
CA ASP A 6 9.51 -2.18 -4.37
C ASP A 6 8.75 -1.30 -3.35
N LEU A 7 7.62 -1.77 -2.81
CA LEU A 7 6.84 -1.05 -1.81
C LEU A 7 7.53 -0.97 -0.43
N MET A 8 8.49 -1.85 -0.16
CA MET A 8 9.19 -1.97 1.13
C MET A 8 10.63 -1.44 1.07
N ARG A 9 11.01 -0.78 -0.02
CA ARG A 9 12.35 -0.23 -0.18
C ARG A 9 12.62 0.90 0.83
N THR A 10 13.87 1.00 1.21
CA THR A 10 14.42 2.12 1.99
C THR A 10 15.31 2.99 1.12
N ASP A 11 15.46 4.26 1.50
CA ASP A 11 16.43 5.16 0.89
C ASP A 11 17.87 4.84 1.34
N ALA A 12 18.85 5.59 0.82
CA ALA A 12 20.26 5.41 1.16
C ALA A 12 20.60 5.65 2.64
N ASN A 13 19.72 6.33 3.39
CA ASN A 13 19.88 6.61 4.80
C ASN A 13 19.10 5.63 5.70
N GLY A 14 18.41 4.65 5.11
CA GLY A 14 17.59 3.66 5.82
C GLY A 14 16.16 4.11 6.13
N HIS A 15 15.69 5.26 5.61
CA HIS A 15 14.31 5.69 5.79
C HIS A 15 13.36 4.95 4.85
N GLY A 16 12.15 4.64 5.34
CA GLY A 16 11.09 4.08 4.50
C GLY A 16 10.63 5.04 3.40
N ILE A 17 10.19 4.49 2.27
CA ILE A 17 9.67 5.24 1.14
C ILE A 17 8.15 5.40 1.26
N ILE A 18 7.63 6.61 1.00
CA ILE A 18 6.19 6.88 0.94
C ILE A 18 5.70 6.66 -0.50
N ASN A 19 4.95 5.59 -0.71
CA ASN A 19 4.30 5.29 -1.98
C ASN A 19 2.95 6.01 -2.07
N LEU A 20 2.81 6.95 -3.01
CA LEU A 20 1.54 7.64 -3.27
C LEU A 20 0.78 6.94 -4.39
N LEU A 21 -0.31 6.26 -4.04
CA LEU A 21 -1.27 5.75 -5.01
C LEU A 21 -2.26 6.87 -5.34
N ALA A 22 -2.17 7.44 -6.54
CA ALA A 22 -3.11 8.44 -7.04
C ALA A 22 -4.51 7.81 -7.20
N ALA A 23 -5.29 7.88 -6.12
CA ALA A 23 -6.63 7.31 -6.06
C ALA A 23 -7.73 8.29 -6.48
N ASP A 24 -7.39 9.53 -6.82
CA ASP A 24 -8.30 10.56 -7.33
C ASP A 24 -9.17 10.05 -8.50
N LYS A 25 -8.58 9.30 -9.43
CA LYS A 25 -9.32 8.67 -10.55
C LYS A 25 -10.02 7.37 -10.14
N LEU A 26 -9.43 6.62 -9.21
CA LEU A 26 -9.97 5.34 -8.73
C LEU A 26 -11.16 5.51 -7.78
N ILE A 27 -11.23 6.60 -7.01
CA ILE A 27 -12.34 6.95 -6.12
C ILE A 27 -13.64 7.14 -6.92
N ASN A 28 -13.55 7.65 -8.15
CA ASN A 28 -14.70 7.77 -9.06
C ASN A 28 -15.19 6.41 -9.58
N GLN A 29 -14.41 5.34 -9.41
CA GLN A 29 -14.74 3.97 -9.81
C GLN A 29 -14.57 3.02 -8.61
N PRO A 30 -15.48 3.07 -7.62
CA PRO A 30 -15.32 2.37 -6.33
C PRO A 30 -15.12 0.86 -6.47
N LYS A 31 -15.70 0.24 -7.50
CA LYS A 31 -15.51 -1.19 -7.79
C LYS A 31 -14.07 -1.50 -8.21
N LEU A 32 -13.48 -0.68 -9.07
CA LEU A 32 -12.11 -0.87 -9.54
C LEU A 32 -11.12 -0.67 -8.40
N TYR A 33 -11.35 0.34 -7.55
CA TYR A 33 -10.57 0.55 -6.34
C TYR A 33 -10.61 -0.67 -5.41
N ALA A 34 -11.80 -1.22 -5.14
CA ALA A 34 -11.94 -2.39 -4.28
C ALA A 34 -11.25 -3.63 -4.86
N VAL A 35 -11.40 -3.89 -6.15
CA VAL A 35 -10.72 -5.02 -6.83
C VAL A 35 -9.21 -4.86 -6.77
N PHE A 36 -8.69 -3.66 -7.05
CA PHE A 36 -7.26 -3.38 -6.96
C PHE A 36 -6.72 -3.57 -5.54
N LEU A 37 -7.43 -3.05 -4.53
CA LEU A 37 -7.00 -3.15 -3.14
C LEU A 37 -7.00 -4.60 -2.65
N LEU A 38 -8.04 -5.37 -2.98
CA LEU A 38 -8.11 -6.79 -2.64
C LEU A 38 -7.00 -7.59 -3.33
N TRP A 39 -6.74 -7.30 -4.62
CA TRP A 39 -5.63 -7.91 -5.33
C TRP A 39 -4.28 -7.58 -4.67
N LEU A 40 -4.02 -6.31 -4.35
CA LEU A 40 -2.78 -5.89 -3.69
C LEU A 40 -2.58 -6.59 -2.34
N LEU A 41 -3.64 -6.72 -1.53
CA LEU A 41 -3.58 -7.43 -0.25
C LEU A 41 -3.32 -8.92 -0.43
N ALA A 42 -3.88 -9.55 -1.46
CA ALA A 42 -3.61 -10.95 -1.77
C ALA A 42 -2.13 -11.17 -2.14
N GLU A 43 -1.58 -10.33 -3.04
CA GLU A 43 -0.17 -10.39 -3.43
C GLU A 43 0.77 -10.20 -2.23
N LEU A 44 0.45 -9.26 -1.33
CA LEU A 44 1.21 -9.06 -0.09
C LEU A 44 1.15 -10.28 0.82
N PHE A 45 -0.04 -10.87 0.98
CA PHE A 45 -0.20 -12.04 1.83
C PHE A 45 0.54 -13.27 1.28
N GLU A 46 0.57 -13.45 -0.04
CA GLU A 46 1.26 -14.57 -0.69
C GLU A 46 2.78 -14.41 -0.69
N HIS A 47 3.29 -13.18 -0.83
CA HIS A 47 4.72 -12.93 -1.00
C HIS A 47 5.45 -12.50 0.27
N LEU A 48 4.76 -11.94 1.28
CA LEU A 48 5.42 -11.54 2.51
C LEU A 48 5.69 -12.75 3.42
N PRO A 49 6.90 -12.85 3.99
CA PRO A 49 7.17 -13.87 4.99
C PRO A 49 6.34 -13.60 6.25
N GLU A 50 5.83 -14.67 6.86
CA GLU A 50 5.24 -14.57 8.19
C GLU A 50 6.31 -14.15 9.19
N VAL A 51 6.11 -12.98 9.79
CA VAL A 51 6.99 -12.42 10.82
C VAL A 51 6.12 -12.18 12.04
N GLY A 52 6.48 -12.78 13.19
CA GLY A 52 5.68 -12.75 14.41
C GLY A 52 5.49 -11.34 14.99
N ASP A 53 6.31 -10.97 15.98
CA ASP A 53 6.21 -9.68 16.66
C ASP A 53 7.49 -8.84 16.44
N PRO A 54 7.62 -8.17 15.28
CA PRO A 54 8.75 -7.29 15.02
C PRO A 54 8.67 -6.00 15.83
N GLU A 55 9.82 -5.45 16.25
CA GLU A 55 9.88 -4.17 16.97
C GLU A 55 9.27 -2.99 16.20
N GLN A 56 9.27 -3.07 14.86
CA GLN A 56 8.72 -2.05 13.98
C GLN A 56 8.01 -2.64 12.77
N PRO A 57 6.91 -2.02 12.29
CA PRO A 57 6.22 -2.47 11.08
C PRO A 57 7.09 -2.27 9.83
N LYS A 58 7.06 -3.24 8.91
CA LYS A 58 7.78 -3.16 7.62
C LYS A 58 7.00 -2.43 6.52
N LEU A 59 5.67 -2.34 6.66
CA LEU A 59 4.78 -1.70 5.70
C LEU A 59 3.54 -1.15 6.44
N VAL A 60 3.11 0.07 6.10
CA VAL A 60 1.95 0.73 6.72
C VAL A 60 1.03 1.27 5.62
N PHE A 61 -0.27 0.97 5.72
CA PHE A 61 -1.29 1.51 4.83
C PHE A 61 -1.96 2.73 5.43
N PHE A 62 -1.94 3.84 4.68
CA PHE A 62 -2.73 5.03 5.00
C PHE A 62 -3.84 5.24 3.98
N PHE A 63 -5.08 5.11 4.44
CA PHE A 63 -6.26 5.41 3.63
C PHE A 63 -6.79 6.80 3.97
N ARG A 64 -6.49 7.79 3.12
CA ARG A 64 -7.08 9.12 3.25
C ARG A 64 -8.37 9.18 2.43
N ARG A 65 -9.52 9.13 3.11
CA ARG A 65 -10.77 9.61 2.50
C ARG A 65 -10.68 11.13 2.43
N SER A 66 -10.74 11.72 1.23
CA SER A 66 -10.90 13.17 1.13
C SER A 66 -12.21 13.53 1.83
N PRO A 67 -12.23 14.49 2.78
CA PRO A 67 -13.48 15.14 3.09
C PRO A 67 -13.96 15.74 1.77
N SER A 68 -15.21 15.48 1.44
CA SER A 68 -15.91 16.20 0.39
C SER A 68 -15.58 17.68 0.56
N ALA A 69 -15.11 18.34 -0.49
CA ALA A 69 -15.12 19.78 -0.53
C ALA A 69 -16.59 20.19 -0.36
N VAL A 70 -16.94 20.60 0.84
CA VAL A 70 -18.12 21.41 1.14
C VAL A 70 -17.61 22.83 1.28
#